data_AF-A0A533T6E7-F1
#
_entry.id   AF-A0A533T6E7-F1
#
_cell.length_a   1.000
_cell.length_b   1.000
_cell.length_c   1.000
_cell.angle_alpha   90.00
_cell.angle_beta   90.00
_cell.angle_gamma   90.00
#
_symmetry.space_group_name_H-M   'P 1'
#
loop_
_entity.id
_entity.type
_entity.pdbx_description
1 polymer ?
#
loop_
_entity_poly.entity_id
_entity_poly.type
_entity_poly.pdbx_seq_one_letter_code
_entity_poly.pdbx_strand_id
1 'polypeptide(L)'
;MCPLTTKNKQSTEDFEKEIASLKTTIESQDKELTRVATSITEKSSSLRNLLDQIYALEIEPAVKRVMTDTCLRLIDKEITEKRLNMELTESDSAFLKKLQKIHPNLNQRELRISLLVKLNYDTKEIARSIGITTRGMESIRYRMHHKLGLGKHESIKTYLSDLAVS
;
A
#
# COMPACT_ATOMS: atom_id res chain seq x y z
N MET A 1 -57.79 -3.47 13.36
CA MET A 1 -56.52 -2.72 13.44
C MET A 1 -55.38 -3.69 13.12
N CYS A 2 -54.66 -3.50 12.01
CA CYS A 2 -53.69 -4.47 11.48
C CYS A 2 -52.26 -4.22 12.04
N PRO A 3 -51.62 -5.23 12.69
CA PRO A 3 -50.25 -5.13 13.22
C PRO A 3 -49.12 -5.14 12.16
N LEU A 4 -49.45 -5.37 10.89
CA LEU A 4 -48.47 -5.61 9.81
C LEU A 4 -47.81 -4.32 9.28
N THR A 5 -48.45 -3.15 9.45
CA THR A 5 -47.91 -1.87 8.94
C THR A 5 -46.81 -1.30 9.81
N THR A 6 -46.84 -1.55 11.13
CA THR A 6 -45.88 -1.00 12.09
C THR A 6 -44.49 -1.65 11.99
N LYS A 7 -44.42 -2.97 11.76
CA LYS A 7 -43.14 -3.70 11.61
C LYS A 7 -42.37 -3.30 10.33
N ASN A 8 -43.09 -3.06 9.23
CA ASN A 8 -42.49 -2.65 7.97
C ASN A 8 -41.96 -1.21 8.05
N LYS A 9 -42.69 -0.34 8.76
CA LYS A 9 -42.28 1.06 9.00
C LYS A 9 -41.05 1.17 9.90
N GLN A 10 -40.95 0.32 10.94
CA GLN A 10 -39.77 0.25 11.79
C GLN A 10 -38.52 -0.19 11.01
N SER A 11 -38.65 -1.20 10.14
CA SER A 11 -37.54 -1.67 9.31
C SER A 11 -37.07 -0.63 8.30
N THR A 12 -37.98 0.17 7.72
CA THR A 12 -37.60 1.26 6.81
C THR A 12 -36.88 2.39 7.52
N GLU A 13 -37.32 2.77 8.73
CA GLU A 13 -36.65 3.79 9.54
C GLU A 13 -35.23 3.34 9.96
N ASP A 14 -35.04 2.06 10.24
CA ASP A 14 -33.72 1.51 10.58
C ASP A 14 -32.78 1.51 9.35
N PHE A 15 -33.27 1.16 8.16
CA PHE A 15 -32.49 1.26 6.92
C PHE A 15 -32.15 2.72 6.57
N GLU A 16 -33.06 3.67 6.78
CA GLU A 16 -32.80 5.09 6.55
C GLU A 16 -31.72 5.64 7.49
N LYS A 17 -31.75 5.24 8.76
CA LYS A 17 -30.68 5.57 9.73
C LYS A 17 -29.35 4.97 9.32
N GLU A 18 -29.33 3.72 8.85
CA GLU A 18 -28.11 3.07 8.39
C GLU A 18 -27.55 3.75 7.13
N ILE A 19 -28.39 4.10 6.15
CA ILE A 19 -27.99 4.88 4.97
C ILE A 19 -27.41 6.24 5.39
N ALA A 20 -28.03 6.95 6.33
CA ALA A 20 -27.54 8.24 6.81
C ALA A 20 -26.18 8.11 7.55
N SER A 21 -26.02 7.05 8.35
CA SER A 21 -24.77 6.73 9.03
C SER A 21 -23.65 6.39 8.05
N LEU A 22 -23.94 5.55 7.04
CA LEU A 22 -23.00 5.19 5.99
C LEU A 22 -22.58 6.41 5.16
N LYS A 23 -23.52 7.29 4.81
CA LYS A 23 -23.22 8.55 4.10
C LYS A 23 -22.26 9.44 4.91
N THR A 24 -22.56 9.66 6.19
CA THR A 24 -21.67 10.41 7.09
C THR A 24 -20.28 9.77 7.17
N THR A 25 -20.21 8.43 7.22
CA THR A 25 -18.94 7.69 7.25
C THR A 25 -18.15 7.90 5.96
N ILE A 26 -18.79 7.78 4.80
CA ILE A 26 -18.17 8.04 3.49
C ILE A 26 -17.63 9.47 3.42
N GLU A 27 -18.43 10.47 3.81
CA GLU A 27 -18.00 11.87 3.81
C GLU A 27 -16.79 12.11 4.74
N SER A 28 -16.74 11.44 5.90
CA SER A 28 -15.60 11.53 6.81
C SER A 28 -14.34 10.89 6.22
N GLN A 29 -14.48 9.75 5.54
CA GLN A 29 -13.39 9.06 4.87
C GLN A 29 -12.86 9.87 3.69
N ASP A 30 -13.73 10.50 2.90
CA ASP A 30 -13.35 11.36 1.78
C ASP A 30 -12.54 12.58 2.25
N LYS A 31 -12.93 13.18 3.38
CA LYS A 31 -12.18 14.27 4.01
C LYS A 31 -10.80 13.81 4.47
N GLU A 32 -10.70 12.66 5.14
CA GLU A 32 -9.42 12.11 5.58
C GLU A 32 -8.52 11.74 4.39
N LEU A 33 -9.07 11.14 3.33
CA LEU A 33 -8.34 10.85 2.09
C LEU A 33 -7.78 12.12 1.47
N THR A 34 -8.58 13.18 1.41
CA THR A 34 -8.15 14.49 0.91
C THR A 34 -7.02 15.06 1.76
N ARG A 35 -7.16 15.02 3.09
CA ARG A 35 -6.13 15.49 4.04
C ARG A 35 -4.81 14.74 3.87
N VAL A 36 -4.87 13.40 3.77
CA VAL A 36 -3.69 12.56 3.54
C VAL A 36 -3.06 12.85 2.18
N ALA A 37 -3.86 12.98 1.12
CA ALA A 37 -3.36 13.30 -0.21
C ALA A 37 -2.65 14.66 -0.27
N THR A 38 -3.20 15.67 0.41
CA THR A 38 -2.56 16.99 0.55
C THR A 38 -1.25 16.88 1.32
N SER A 39 -1.24 16.18 2.47
CA SER A 39 -0.03 16.00 3.28
C SER A 39 1.09 15.30 2.52
N ILE A 40 0.76 14.27 1.72
CA ILE A 40 1.73 13.60 0.83
C ILE A 40 2.30 14.62 -0.16
N THR A 41 1.44 15.39 -0.84
CA THR A 41 1.86 16.36 -1.86
C THR A 41 2.76 17.46 -1.27
N GLU A 42 2.43 17.98 -0.08
CA GLU A 42 3.23 18.98 0.63
C GLU A 42 4.60 18.44 1.06
N LYS A 43 4.64 17.20 1.56
CA LYS A 43 5.89 16.50 1.90
C LYS A 43 6.78 16.34 0.68
N SER A 44 6.19 15.91 -0.44
CA SER A 44 6.86 15.79 -1.75
C SER A 44 7.47 17.10 -2.22
N SER A 45 6.73 18.19 -2.10
CA SER A 45 7.18 19.53 -2.48
C SER A 45 8.33 20.00 -1.58
N SER A 46 8.19 19.81 -0.27
CA SER A 46 9.20 20.19 0.73
C SER A 46 10.53 19.48 0.52
N LEU A 47 10.51 18.17 0.22
CA LEU A 47 11.73 17.40 -0.07
C LEU A 47 12.45 17.88 -1.34
N ARG A 48 11.69 18.28 -2.38
CA ARG A 48 12.27 18.85 -3.60
C ARG A 48 12.88 20.23 -3.35
N ASN A 49 12.19 21.10 -2.62
CA ASN A 49 12.71 22.41 -2.25
C ASN A 49 13.99 22.30 -1.40
N LEU A 50 14.08 21.31 -0.50
CA LEU A 50 15.30 21.03 0.26
C LEU A 50 16.45 20.57 -0.66
N LEU A 51 16.15 19.71 -1.63
CA LEU A 51 17.13 19.24 -2.59
C LEU A 51 17.71 20.41 -3.41
N ASP A 52 16.86 21.32 -3.88
CA ASP A 52 17.28 22.51 -4.63
C ASP A 52 18.18 23.43 -3.78
N GLN A 53 17.82 23.64 -2.50
CA GLN A 53 18.64 24.39 -1.55
C GLN A 53 20.01 23.73 -1.35
N ILE A 54 20.07 22.41 -1.17
CA ILE A 54 21.33 21.67 -0.99
C ILE A 54 22.21 21.79 -2.25
N TYR A 55 21.63 21.75 -3.44
CA TYR A 55 22.40 21.92 -4.67
C TYR A 55 23.03 23.31 -4.78
N ALA A 56 22.32 24.35 -4.34
CA ALA A 56 22.79 25.73 -4.34
C ALA A 56 23.90 26.03 -3.30
N LEU A 57 24.04 25.22 -2.24
CA LEU A 57 25.07 25.42 -1.22
C LEU A 57 26.48 25.10 -1.74
N GLU A 58 27.46 25.97 -1.52
CA GLU A 58 28.87 25.68 -1.77
C GLU A 58 29.50 24.98 -0.55
N ILE A 59 29.17 23.70 -0.38
CA ILE A 59 29.70 22.84 0.68
C ILE A 59 30.55 21.71 0.11
N GLU A 60 31.28 21.02 0.98
CA GLU A 60 32.10 19.87 0.62
C GLU A 60 31.32 18.85 -0.22
N PRO A 61 31.86 18.39 -1.37
CA PRO A 61 31.15 17.48 -2.28
C PRO A 61 30.67 16.18 -1.62
N ALA A 62 31.45 15.63 -0.70
CA ALA A 62 31.09 14.41 0.03
C ALA A 62 29.84 14.62 0.91
N VAL A 63 29.79 15.74 1.65
CA VAL A 63 28.65 16.11 2.49
C VAL A 63 27.42 16.39 1.63
N LYS A 64 27.58 17.14 0.54
CA LYS A 64 26.49 17.40 -0.42
C LYS A 64 25.88 16.10 -0.96
N ARG A 65 26.73 15.13 -1.32
CA ARG A 65 26.28 13.82 -1.80
C ARG A 65 25.45 13.08 -0.74
N VAL A 66 25.91 13.01 0.50
CA VAL A 66 25.17 12.34 1.59
C VAL A 66 23.78 12.96 1.80
N MET A 67 23.68 14.30 1.77
CA MET A 67 22.43 15.02 1.95
C MET A 67 21.47 14.80 0.77
N THR A 68 21.97 14.96 -0.46
CA THR A 68 21.16 14.75 -1.69
C THR A 68 20.68 13.31 -1.81
N ASP A 69 21.54 12.33 -1.56
CA ASP A 69 21.17 10.90 -1.55
C ASP A 69 20.07 10.63 -0.53
N THR A 70 20.09 11.30 0.63
CA THR A 70 19.06 11.15 1.66
C THR A 70 17.71 11.71 1.20
N CYS A 71 17.68 12.92 0.62
CA CYS A 71 16.47 13.49 0.05
C CYS A 71 15.89 12.62 -1.08
N LEU A 72 16.74 12.12 -1.98
CA LEU A 72 16.33 11.24 -3.08
C LEU A 72 15.73 9.93 -2.56
N ARG A 73 16.32 9.31 -1.53
CA ARG A 73 15.76 8.10 -0.89
C ARG A 73 14.38 8.35 -0.29
N LEU A 74 14.14 9.51 0.32
CA LEU A 74 12.84 9.87 0.90
C LEU A 74 11.78 10.10 -0.19
N ILE A 75 12.14 10.76 -1.30
CA ILE A 75 11.26 10.96 -2.45
C ILE A 75 10.88 9.62 -3.09
N ASP A 76 11.86 8.74 -3.29
CA ASP A 76 11.64 7.38 -3.80
C ASP A 76 10.65 6.59 -2.94
N LYS A 77 10.81 6.68 -1.62
CA LYS A 77 9.92 6.03 -0.65
C LYS A 77 8.49 6.53 -0.83
N GLU A 78 8.29 7.84 -0.87
CA GLU A 78 6.96 8.45 -1.00
C GLU A 78 6.28 8.05 -2.33
N ILE A 79 7.03 8.05 -3.44
CA ILE A 79 6.54 7.57 -4.74
C ILE A 79 6.10 6.10 -4.63
N THR A 80 6.87 5.28 -3.92
CA THR A 80 6.56 3.85 -3.72
C THR A 80 5.32 3.67 -2.85
N GLU A 81 5.17 4.42 -1.76
CA GLU A 81 4.00 4.41 -0.87
C GLU A 81 2.73 4.78 -1.64
N LYS A 82 2.79 5.86 -2.44
CA LYS A 82 1.69 6.29 -3.31
C LYS A 82 1.33 5.23 -4.36
N ARG A 83 2.34 4.58 -4.95
CA ARG A 83 2.13 3.53 -5.95
C ARG A 83 1.46 2.28 -5.37
N LEU A 84 1.76 1.96 -4.12
CA LEU A 84 1.23 0.77 -3.44
C LEU A 84 -0.02 1.06 -2.58
N ASN A 85 -0.36 2.34 -2.40
CA ASN A 85 -1.39 2.81 -1.47
C ASN A 85 -1.17 2.24 -0.06
N MET A 86 0.06 2.33 0.47
CA MET A 86 0.40 1.90 1.82
C MET A 86 1.64 2.63 2.36
N GLU A 87 1.68 2.85 3.66
CA GLU A 87 2.87 3.36 4.35
C GLU A 87 3.94 2.26 4.46
N LEU A 88 5.20 2.62 4.27
CA LEU A 88 6.32 1.69 4.24
C LEU A 88 7.32 2.03 5.33
N THR A 89 7.88 1.02 5.98
CA THR A 89 9.14 1.22 6.73
C THR A 89 10.32 1.31 5.75
N GLU A 90 11.50 1.72 6.25
CA GLU A 90 12.73 1.65 5.45
C GLU A 90 13.05 0.20 5.05
N SER A 91 12.80 -0.75 5.97
CA SER A 91 12.96 -2.19 5.71
C SER A 91 12.03 -2.66 4.59
N ASP A 92 10.77 -2.23 4.58
CA ASP A 92 9.83 -2.61 3.51
C ASP A 92 10.23 -2.03 2.16
N SER A 93 10.71 -0.77 2.15
CA SER A 93 11.20 -0.11 0.94
C SER A 93 12.43 -0.81 0.37
N ALA A 94 13.38 -1.19 1.23
CA ALA A 94 14.58 -1.92 0.83
C ALA A 94 14.24 -3.32 0.28
N PHE A 95 13.35 -4.04 0.96
CA PHE A 95 12.84 -5.33 0.49
C PHE A 95 12.17 -5.21 -0.89
N LEU A 96 11.27 -4.25 -1.08
CA LEU A 96 10.57 -4.05 -2.35
C LEU A 96 11.53 -3.68 -3.49
N LYS A 97 12.53 -2.81 -3.22
CA LYS A 97 13.59 -2.48 -4.18
C LYS A 97 14.38 -3.73 -4.57
N LYS A 98 14.76 -4.57 -3.62
CA LYS A 98 15.48 -5.83 -3.86
C LYS A 98 14.63 -6.81 -4.66
N LEU A 99 13.37 -7.01 -4.27
CA LEU A 99 12.44 -7.89 -4.94
C LEU A 99 12.21 -7.46 -6.40
N GLN A 100 11.99 -6.17 -6.64
CA GLN A 100 11.78 -5.64 -7.98
C GLN A 100 13.05 -5.70 -8.85
N LYS A 101 14.24 -5.63 -8.25
CA LYS A 101 15.51 -5.83 -8.97
C LYS A 101 15.68 -7.27 -9.45
N ILE A 102 15.31 -8.25 -8.62
CA ILE A 102 15.44 -9.68 -8.96
C ILE A 102 14.30 -10.12 -9.90
N HIS A 103 13.09 -9.62 -9.65
CA HIS A 103 11.87 -9.98 -10.37
C HIS A 103 11.22 -8.76 -11.02
N PRO A 104 11.82 -8.20 -12.10
CA PRO A 104 11.32 -6.98 -12.75
C PRO A 104 9.93 -7.15 -13.39
N ASN A 105 9.48 -8.39 -13.61
CA ASN A 105 8.20 -8.73 -14.22
C ASN A 105 7.00 -8.71 -13.24
N LEU A 106 7.26 -8.42 -11.94
CA LEU A 106 6.21 -8.20 -10.96
C LEU A 106 5.59 -6.82 -11.16
N ASN A 107 4.27 -6.79 -11.31
CA ASN A 107 3.54 -5.53 -11.37
C ASN A 107 3.30 -4.95 -9.95
N GLN A 108 2.80 -3.71 -9.89
CA GLN A 108 2.57 -3.01 -8.62
C GLN A 108 1.64 -3.77 -7.68
N ARG A 109 0.60 -4.41 -8.22
CA ARG A 109 -0.35 -5.21 -7.44
C ARG A 109 0.34 -6.44 -6.83
N GLU A 110 1.20 -7.11 -7.57
CA GLU A 110 1.96 -8.28 -7.12
C GLU A 110 3.03 -7.90 -6.09
N LEU A 111 3.66 -6.72 -6.22
CA LEU A 111 4.56 -6.17 -5.22
C LEU A 111 3.85 -5.89 -3.89
N ARG A 112 2.67 -5.27 -3.94
CA ARG A 112 1.82 -5.05 -2.76
C ARG A 112 1.47 -6.38 -2.09
N ILE A 113 1.03 -7.36 -2.87
CA ILE A 113 0.71 -8.70 -2.35
C ILE A 113 1.93 -9.36 -1.73
N SER A 114 3.10 -9.24 -2.36
CA SER A 114 4.35 -9.81 -1.83
C SER A 114 4.70 -9.23 -0.47
N LEU A 115 4.55 -7.91 -0.30
CA LEU A 115 4.75 -7.27 1.00
C LEU A 115 3.74 -7.75 2.05
N LEU A 116 2.46 -7.86 1.70
CA LEU A 116 1.45 -8.39 2.63
C LEU A 116 1.74 -9.85 3.04
N VAL A 117 2.21 -10.68 2.09
CA VAL A 117 2.64 -12.05 2.41
C VAL A 117 3.85 -12.05 3.36
N LYS A 118 4.85 -11.19 3.12
CA LYS A 118 6.03 -11.01 3.99
C LYS A 118 5.64 -10.55 5.40
N LEU A 119 4.61 -9.69 5.50
CA LEU A 119 4.05 -9.20 6.76
C LEU A 119 3.10 -10.20 7.43
N ASN A 120 3.01 -11.44 6.92
CA ASN A 120 2.24 -12.53 7.50
C ASN A 120 0.71 -12.33 7.51
N TYR A 121 0.17 -11.52 6.60
CA TYR A 121 -1.28 -11.46 6.39
C TYR A 121 -1.81 -12.76 5.80
N ASP A 122 -3.01 -13.16 6.19
CA ASP A 122 -3.64 -14.36 5.67
C ASP A 122 -4.20 -14.14 4.25
N THR A 123 -4.44 -15.24 3.52
CA THR A 123 -4.92 -15.16 2.12
C THR A 123 -6.30 -14.51 1.99
N LYS A 124 -7.17 -14.61 3.00
CA LYS A 124 -8.49 -13.99 3.02
C LYS A 124 -8.40 -12.49 3.30
N GLU A 125 -7.53 -12.07 4.21
CA GLU A 125 -7.22 -10.67 4.51
C GLU A 125 -6.63 -9.96 3.30
N ILE A 126 -5.66 -10.58 2.63
CA ILE A 126 -5.07 -10.06 1.39
C ILE A 126 -6.15 -9.91 0.32
N ALA A 127 -6.96 -10.95 0.11
CA ALA A 127 -8.03 -10.94 -0.90
C ALA A 127 -9.04 -9.81 -0.65
N ARG A 128 -9.45 -9.61 0.62
CA ARG A 128 -10.32 -8.50 1.03
C ARG A 128 -9.68 -7.14 0.78
N SER A 129 -8.41 -6.97 1.18
CA SER A 129 -7.68 -5.69 1.03
C SER A 129 -7.53 -5.25 -0.43
N ILE A 130 -7.44 -6.20 -1.36
CA ILE A 130 -7.28 -5.91 -2.79
C ILE A 130 -8.58 -6.08 -3.60
N GLY A 131 -9.72 -6.31 -2.92
CA GLY A 131 -11.04 -6.37 -3.52
C GLY A 131 -11.28 -7.57 -4.44
N ILE A 132 -10.82 -8.77 -4.09
CA ILE A 132 -11.07 -10.01 -4.86
C ILE A 132 -11.54 -11.17 -3.99
N THR A 133 -11.99 -12.23 -4.64
CA THR A 133 -12.32 -13.50 -3.99
C THR A 133 -11.05 -14.28 -3.61
N THR A 134 -11.18 -15.17 -2.63
CA THR A 134 -10.11 -16.11 -2.25
C THR A 134 -9.64 -16.95 -3.44
N ARG A 135 -10.56 -17.42 -4.29
CA ARG A 135 -10.24 -18.13 -5.55
C ARG A 135 -9.46 -17.26 -6.53
N GLY A 136 -9.80 -15.98 -6.64
CA GLY A 136 -9.02 -15.01 -7.42
C GLY A 136 -7.60 -14.87 -6.89
N MET A 137 -7.45 -14.87 -5.56
CA MET A 137 -6.15 -14.81 -4.89
C MET A 137 -5.31 -16.07 -5.15
N GLU A 138 -5.91 -17.27 -5.17
CA GLU A 138 -5.22 -18.51 -5.54
C GLU A 138 -4.65 -18.45 -6.97
N SER A 139 -5.43 -17.92 -7.92
CA SER A 139 -4.98 -17.71 -9.31
C SER A 139 -3.80 -16.74 -9.39
N ILE A 140 -3.82 -15.65 -8.59
CA ILE A 140 -2.68 -14.74 -8.49
C ILE A 140 -1.46 -15.44 -7.88
N ARG A 141 -1.62 -16.19 -6.79
CA ARG A 141 -0.52 -16.93 -6.16
C ARG A 141 0.13 -17.90 -7.14
N TYR A 142 -0.66 -18.61 -7.93
CA TYR A 142 -0.14 -19.49 -8.99
C TYR A 142 0.73 -18.71 -9.99
N ARG A 143 0.26 -17.57 -10.49
CA ARG A 143 1.05 -16.74 -11.41
C ARG A 143 2.30 -16.17 -10.76
N MET A 144 2.19 -15.70 -9.52
CA MET A 144 3.33 -15.19 -8.76
C MET A 144 4.37 -16.27 -8.53
N HIS A 145 3.97 -17.50 -8.22
CA HIS A 145 4.86 -18.65 -8.04
C HIS A 145 5.74 -18.86 -9.29
N HIS A 146 5.13 -18.86 -10.48
CA HIS A 146 5.86 -18.91 -11.76
C HIS A 146 6.76 -17.70 -12.00
N LYS A 147 6.27 -16.48 -11.75
CA LYS A 147 7.05 -15.25 -11.94
C LYS A 147 8.26 -15.17 -11.00
N LEU A 148 8.16 -15.75 -9.81
CA LEU A 148 9.22 -15.82 -8.82
C LEU A 148 10.21 -16.97 -9.11
N GLY A 149 9.93 -17.83 -10.11
CA GLY A 149 10.79 -18.95 -10.48
C GLY A 149 10.79 -20.09 -9.46
N LEU A 150 9.72 -20.24 -8.69
CA LEU A 150 9.65 -21.21 -7.60
C LEU A 150 9.31 -22.62 -8.10
N GLY A 151 9.90 -23.64 -7.48
CA GLY A 151 9.59 -25.05 -7.67
C GLY A 151 8.28 -25.48 -7.00
N LYS A 152 7.71 -26.62 -7.41
CA LYS A 152 6.37 -27.09 -7.00
C LYS A 152 6.07 -27.06 -5.49
N HIS A 153 7.09 -27.27 -4.65
CA HIS A 153 6.95 -27.34 -3.20
C HIS A 153 7.51 -26.12 -2.47
N GLU A 154 8.01 -25.13 -3.20
CA GLU A 154 8.54 -23.91 -2.62
C GLU A 154 7.42 -22.94 -2.25
N SER A 155 7.50 -22.43 -1.03
CA SER A 155 6.55 -21.47 -0.48
C SER A 155 6.95 -20.06 -0.86
N ILE A 156 6.03 -19.32 -1.51
CA ILE A 156 6.19 -17.88 -1.75
C ILE A 156 6.52 -17.15 -0.45
N LYS A 157 5.88 -17.50 0.67
CA LYS A 157 6.12 -16.84 1.96
C LYS A 157 7.58 -17.04 2.41
N THR A 158 8.06 -18.27 2.39
CA THR A 158 9.43 -18.60 2.80
C THR A 158 10.44 -17.86 1.91
N TYR A 159 10.26 -17.94 0.59
CA TYR A 159 11.11 -17.22 -0.36
C TYR A 159 11.18 -15.71 -0.08
N LEU A 160 10.02 -15.06 0.14
CA LEU A 160 9.97 -13.62 0.40
C LEU A 160 10.57 -13.25 1.75
N SER A 161 10.39 -14.09 2.78
CA SER A 161 11.02 -13.92 4.09
C SER A 161 12.53 -14.02 4.03
N ASP A 162 13.06 -15.05 3.36
CA ASP A 162 14.51 -15.25 3.21
C ASP A 162 15.14 -14.10 2.42
N LEU A 163 14.46 -13.64 1.38
CA LEU A 163 14.91 -12.51 0.57
C LEU A 163 15.02 -11.21 1.37
N ALA A 164 14.14 -11.01 2.36
CA ALA A 164 14.09 -9.80 3.18
C ALA A 164 15.20 -9.72 4.23
N VAL A 165 15.74 -10.87 4.67
CA VAL A 165 16.81 -10.95 5.69
C VAL A 165 18.21 -11.04 5.05
N SER A 166 18.28 -11.56 3.82
CA SER A 166 19.52 -11.63 3.01
C SER A 166 19.96 -10.27 2.48
#